data_AF-A0A2E4GJG1-F1
#
_entry.id   AF-A0A2E4GJG1-F1
#
_cell.length_a   1.000
_cell.length_b   1.000
_cell.length_c   1.000
_cell.angle_alpha   90.00
_cell.angle_beta   90.00
_cell.angle_gamma   90.00
#
_symmetry.space_group_name_H-M   'P 1'
#
loop_
_entity.id
_entity.type
_entity.pdbx_description
1 polymer ?
#
loop_
_entity_poly.entity_id
_entity_poly.type
_entity_poly.pdbx_seq_one_letter_code
_entity_poly.pdbx_strand_id
1 'polypeptide(L)'
;MQSGIPNSRKWILEYVSTGQRKTDPLMGWTSVNSTLGQVKLSFDTLEDAQAYAKKKGLVVSVSHVNETLFRPKSYTDNFTKKIR
;
A
#
# COMPACT_ATOMS: atom_id res chain seq x y z
N MET A 1 12.69 -3.17 -5.33
CA MET A 1 12.77 -1.69 -5.26
C MET A 1 12.75 -1.18 -6.69
N GLN A 2 11.66 -0.53 -7.11
CA GLN A 2 11.45 -0.09 -8.49
C GLN A 2 10.90 1.35 -8.48
N SER A 3 11.25 2.15 -9.48
CA SER A 3 10.71 3.51 -9.70
C SER A 3 9.34 3.55 -10.38
N GLY A 4 8.74 2.38 -10.64
CA GLY A 4 7.46 2.25 -11.32
C GLY A 4 6.32 2.76 -10.45
N ILE A 5 5.47 3.60 -11.03
CA ILE A 5 4.26 4.16 -10.41
C ILE A 5 2.96 3.34 -10.70
N PRO A 6 2.91 2.28 -11.55
CA PRO A 6 1.60 1.73 -11.94
C PRO A 6 0.84 1.07 -10.77
N ASN A 7 1.55 0.57 -9.75
CA ASN A 7 0.94 -0.10 -8.61
C ASN A 7 0.27 0.87 -7.60
N SER A 8 0.50 2.19 -7.71
CA SER A 8 -0.10 3.18 -6.78
C SER A 8 -1.45 3.73 -7.26
N ARG A 9 -1.97 3.27 -8.40
CA ARG A 9 -3.22 3.79 -9.00
C ARG A 9 -4.50 3.14 -8.47
N LYS A 10 -4.39 2.05 -7.70
CA LYS A 10 -5.54 1.30 -7.17
C LYS A 10 -5.62 1.43 -5.66
N TRP A 11 -6.83 1.49 -5.16
CA TRP A 11 -7.11 1.39 -3.72
C TRP A 11 -7.02 -0.06 -3.29
N ILE A 12 -6.36 -0.32 -2.17
CA ILE A 12 -6.17 -1.67 -1.64
C ILE A 12 -6.77 -1.72 -0.24
N LEU A 13 -7.70 -2.64 -0.04
CA LEU A 13 -8.21 -2.99 1.27
C LEU A 13 -7.50 -4.26 1.74
N GLU A 14 -6.75 -4.13 2.82
CA GLU A 14 -6.04 -5.23 3.49
C GLU A 14 -6.61 -5.41 4.90
N TYR A 15 -6.78 -6.68 5.31
CA TYR A 15 -7.19 -6.99 6.68
C TYR A 15 -5.98 -6.92 7.61
N VAL A 16 -6.21 -6.45 8.84
CA VAL A 16 -5.19 -6.55 9.90
C VAL A 16 -4.97 -8.03 10.20
N SER A 17 -3.74 -8.51 9.98
CA SER A 17 -3.39 -9.90 10.26
C SER A 17 -3.41 -10.16 11.77
N THR A 18 -4.43 -10.89 12.23
CA THR A 18 -4.60 -11.25 13.65
C THR A 18 -3.89 -12.56 14.04
N GLY A 19 -3.33 -13.30 13.08
CA GLY A 19 -2.66 -14.57 13.33
C GLY A 19 -1.24 -14.39 13.86
N GLN A 20 -0.90 -15.04 14.99
CA GLN A 20 0.49 -15.20 15.43
C GLN A 20 1.27 -16.02 14.39
N ARG A 21 2.40 -15.48 13.96
CA ARG A 21 3.41 -16.21 13.17
C ARG A 21 4.17 -17.14 14.11
N LYS A 22 4.11 -18.45 13.87
CA LYS A 22 4.86 -19.46 14.62
C LYS A 22 5.80 -20.20 13.69
N THR A 23 6.98 -20.53 14.19
CA THR A 23 7.94 -21.36 13.46
C THR A 23 7.60 -22.82 13.70
N ASP A 24 7.47 -23.60 12.63
CA ASP A 24 7.29 -25.03 12.70
C ASP A 24 8.54 -25.72 13.27
N PRO A 25 8.43 -26.63 14.26
CA PRO A 25 9.59 -27.27 14.88
C PRO A 25 10.35 -28.24 13.98
N LEU A 26 9.72 -28.77 12.93
CA LEU A 26 10.29 -29.82 12.09
C LEU A 26 11.02 -29.22 10.87
N MET A 27 10.29 -28.41 10.09
CA MET A 27 10.78 -27.84 8.82
C MET A 27 11.18 -26.37 8.93
N GLY A 28 10.88 -25.70 10.05
CA GLY A 28 11.21 -24.29 10.25
C GLY A 28 10.33 -23.30 9.47
N TRP A 29 9.24 -23.76 8.86
CA TRP A 29 8.33 -22.89 8.10
C TRP A 29 7.52 -21.97 9.01
N THR A 30 7.25 -20.75 8.55
CA THR A 30 6.39 -19.83 9.28
C THR A 30 4.93 -20.18 9.02
N SER A 31 4.27 -20.78 10.00
CA SER A 31 2.82 -21.03 9.98
C SER A 31 2.06 -19.83 10.57
N VAL A 32 0.87 -19.58 10.03
CA VAL A 32 -0.04 -18.53 10.48
C VAL A 32 -1.42 -19.14 10.65
N ASN A 33 -2.06 -18.90 11.80
CA ASN A 33 -3.36 -19.49 12.14
C ASN A 33 -4.56 -18.74 11.54
N SER A 34 -4.34 -17.73 10.70
CA SER A 34 -5.39 -16.89 10.12
C SER A 34 -5.13 -16.60 8.65
N THR A 35 -6.11 -16.91 7.81
CA THR A 35 -6.05 -16.68 6.35
C THR A 35 -6.35 -15.22 5.99
N LEU A 36 -6.98 -14.46 6.90
CA LEU A 36 -7.41 -13.08 6.62
C LEU A 36 -6.24 -12.16 6.23
N GLY A 37 -5.04 -12.40 6.76
CA GLY A 37 -3.84 -11.65 6.40
C GLY A 37 -3.34 -11.87 4.96
N GLN A 38 -3.90 -12.84 4.22
CA GLN A 38 -3.56 -13.10 2.82
C GLN A 38 -4.55 -12.42 1.85
N VAL A 39 -5.71 -11.97 2.34
CA VAL A 39 -6.75 -11.39 1.50
C VAL A 39 -6.45 -9.93 1.21
N LYS A 40 -6.23 -9.61 -0.06
CA LYS A 40 -6.08 -8.24 -0.57
C LYS A 40 -7.13 -7.99 -1.64
N LEU A 41 -7.91 -6.93 -1.46
CA LEU A 41 -8.95 -6.54 -2.41
C LEU A 41 -8.54 -5.23 -3.06
N SER A 42 -8.58 -5.18 -4.39
CA SER A 42 -8.26 -3.99 -5.18
C SER A 42 -9.53 -3.31 -5.66
N PHE A 43 -9.59 -1.99 -5.50
CA PHE A 43 -10.70 -1.14 -5.91
C PHE A 43 -10.18 0.04 -6.74
N ASP A 44 -11.03 0.58 -7.60
CA ASP A 44 -10.68 1.75 -8.42
C ASP A 44 -10.94 3.06 -7.68
N THR A 45 -11.96 3.11 -6.81
CA THR A 45 -12.31 4.30 -6.01
C THR A 45 -12.26 4.04 -4.51
N LEU A 46 -12.13 5.13 -3.75
CA LEU A 46 -12.20 5.12 -2.28
C LEU A 46 -13.63 4.78 -1.82
N GLU A 47 -14.64 5.35 -2.47
CA GLU A 47 -16.05 5.10 -2.12
C GLU A 47 -16.42 3.61 -2.25
N ASP A 48 -15.95 2.92 -3.29
CA ASP A 48 -16.23 1.49 -3.48
C ASP A 48 -15.64 0.65 -2.34
N ALA A 49 -14.40 0.95 -1.95
CA ALA A 49 -13.74 0.27 -0.85
C ALA A 49 -14.48 0.52 0.49
N GLN A 50 -14.92 1.75 0.74
CA GLN A 50 -15.73 2.08 1.92
C GLN A 50 -17.11 1.42 1.92
N ALA A 51 -17.78 1.37 0.75
CA ALA A 51 -19.07 0.71 0.62
C ALA A 51 -18.96 -0.79 0.90
N TYR A 52 -17.90 -1.43 0.40
CA TYR A 52 -17.61 -2.84 0.71
C TYR A 52 -17.35 -3.06 2.21
N ALA A 53 -16.53 -2.20 2.83
CA ALA A 53 -16.26 -2.25 4.26
C ALA A 53 -17.53 -2.11 5.11
N LYS A 54 -18.40 -1.14 4.77
CA LYS A 54 -19.68 -0.92 5.43
C LYS A 54 -20.61 -2.14 5.30
N LYS A 55 -20.72 -2.73 4.10
CA LYS A 55 -21.54 -3.94 3.86
C LYS A 55 -21.08 -5.13 4.69
N LYS A 56 -19.77 -5.24 4.94
CA LYS A 56 -19.18 -6.31 5.76
C LYS A 56 -19.13 -6.00 7.25
N GLY A 57 -19.53 -4.80 7.68
CA GLY A 57 -19.46 -4.36 9.08
C GLY A 57 -18.04 -4.21 9.62
N LEU A 58 -17.07 -3.88 8.75
CA LEU A 58 -15.65 -3.78 9.12
C LEU A 58 -15.29 -2.37 9.58
N VAL A 59 -14.48 -2.27 10.63
CA VAL A 59 -13.82 -1.01 11.02
C VAL A 59 -12.58 -0.84 10.16
N VAL A 60 -12.52 0.25 9.39
CA VAL A 60 -11.43 0.50 8.43
C VAL A 60 -10.83 1.87 8.69
N SER A 61 -9.49 1.94 8.64
CA SER A 61 -8.73 3.19 8.65
C SER A 61 -8.32 3.54 7.22
N VAL A 62 -8.51 4.80 6.82
CA VAL A 62 -8.21 5.27 5.46
C VAL A 62 -6.88 6.01 5.45
N SER A 63 -5.92 5.51 4.69
CA SER A 63 -4.69 6.23 4.36
C SER A 63 -4.89 7.03 3.07
N HIS A 64 -4.58 8.33 3.12
CA HIS A 64 -4.69 9.20 1.94
C HIS A 64 -3.50 8.98 1.01
N VAL A 65 -3.74 9.14 -0.30
CA VAL A 65 -2.68 9.09 -1.31
C VAL A 65 -1.73 10.27 -1.08
N ASN A 66 -0.44 9.98 -1.01
CA ASN A 66 0.57 11.03 -0.95
C ASN A 66 0.86 11.50 -2.39
N GLU A 67 0.38 12.69 -2.73
CA GLU A 67 0.63 13.28 -4.05
C GLU A 67 2.09 13.71 -4.16
N THR A 68 2.81 13.15 -5.14
CA THR A 68 4.14 13.65 -5.48
C THR A 68 4.02 15.01 -6.13
N LEU A 69 4.50 16.05 -5.44
CA LEU A 69 4.60 17.40 -5.99
C LEU A 69 5.44 17.40 -7.28
N PHE A 70 4.88 17.99 -8.35
CA PHE A 70 5.61 18.20 -9.58
C PHE A 70 6.75 19.19 -9.33
N ARG A 71 7.99 18.74 -9.56
CA ARG A 71 9.17 19.60 -9.47
C ARG A 71 9.61 19.94 -10.90
N PRO A 72 9.45 21.19 -11.35
CA PRO A 72 9.98 21.58 -12.65
C PRO A 72 11.49 21.37 -12.65
N LYS A 73 11.99 20.64 -13.65
CA LYS A 73 13.42 20.40 -13.84
C LYS A 73 13.79 21.01 -15.18
N SER A 74 14.62 22.04 -15.18
CA SER A 74 15.22 22.52 -16.42
C SER A 74 16.64 21.98 -16.54
N TYR A 75 16.97 21.44 -17.72
CA TYR A 75 18.34 21.02 -18.00
C TYR A 75 19.31 22.22 -18.05
N THR A 76 18.81 23.42 -18.37
CA THR A 76 19.59 24.67 -18.39
C THR A 76 20.15 25.04 -17.01
N ASP A 77 19.45 24.66 -15.94
CA ASP A 77 19.85 24.91 -14.54
C ASP A 77 21.14 24.17 -14.17
N ASN A 78 21.62 23.25 -15.01
CA ASN A 78 22.91 22.59 -14.83
C ASN A 78 24.09 23.48 -15.20
N PHE A 79 23.90 24.48 -16.06
CA PHE A 79 24.98 25.33 -16.62
C PHE A 79 24.97 26.76 -16.09
N THR A 80 23.93 27.17 -15.35
CA THR A 80 23.94 28.46 -14.65
C THR A 80 24.94 28.42 -13.49
N LYS A 81 25.75 29.48 -13.32
CA LYS A 81 26.65 29.62 -12.16
C LYS A 81 25.81 29.68 -10.88
N LYS A 82 25.64 28.54 -10.22
CA LYS A 82 24.98 28.46 -8.91
C LYS A 82 25.93 29.06 -7.88
N ILE A 83 25.57 30.22 -7.34
CA ILE A 83 26.20 30.74 -6.14
C ILE A 83 25.60 29.93 -4.99
N ARG A 84 26.45 29.20 -4.29
CA ARG A 84 26.09 28.34 -3.17
C ARG A 84 26.03 29.13 -1.87
#